data_AF-A0A2S0L0J9-F1
#
_entry.id   AF-A0A2S0L0J9-F1
#
_cell.length_a   1.000
_cell.length_b   1.000
_cell.length_c   1.000
_cell.angle_alpha   90.00
_cell.angle_beta   90.00
_cell.angle_gamma   90.00
#
_symmetry.space_group_name_H-M   'P 1'
#
loop_
_entity.id
_entity.type
_entity.pdbx_description
1 polymer ?
#
loop_
_entity_poly.entity_id
_entity_poly.type
_entity_poly.pdbx_seq_one_letter_code
_entity_poly.pdbx_strand_id
1 'polypeptide(L)'
;MPFLDLNLTTHFWCAESHRLFPEAVYREARLAGNTVIYDEPVHAVITLQSDGLIEIAGMSGSMMFDVTPEMFGAPRVDPDGREITADCSSVRLRLEPFAANRRKVRAAAAVSSSALSPA
;
A
#
# COMPACT_ATOMS: atom_id res chain seq x y z
N MET A 1 13.20 3.63 -13.37
CA MET A 1 13.07 2.28 -12.78
C MET A 1 11.60 2.07 -12.46
N PRO A 2 10.95 0.98 -12.89
CA PRO A 2 9.62 0.66 -12.39
C PRO A 2 9.74 0.18 -10.93
N PHE A 3 8.93 0.74 -10.04
CA PHE A 3 8.79 0.29 -8.66
C PHE A 3 7.30 0.05 -8.39
N LEU A 4 7.02 -0.91 -7.51
CA LEU A 4 5.68 -1.20 -7.01
C LEU A 4 5.64 -0.69 -5.57
N ASP A 5 4.88 0.39 -5.35
CA ASP A 5 4.61 0.87 -4.01
C ASP A 5 3.42 0.08 -3.43
N LEU A 6 3.64 -0.51 -2.26
CA LEU A 6 2.64 -1.27 -1.52
C LEU A 6 2.38 -0.53 -0.23
N ASN A 7 1.15 -0.03 -0.07
CA ASN A 7 0.74 0.61 1.17
C ASN A 7 0.70 -0.45 2.28
N LEU A 8 1.68 -0.39 3.19
CA LEU A 8 1.99 -1.39 4.22
C LEU A 8 2.48 -0.65 5.46
N THR A 9 1.58 -0.07 6.22
CA THR A 9 1.92 0.43 7.56
C THR A 9 0.98 -0.18 8.57
N THR A 10 1.51 -0.50 9.75
CA THR A 10 0.78 -1.13 10.87
C THR A 10 0.40 -0.13 11.96
N HIS A 11 0.80 1.13 11.81
CA HIS A 11 0.41 2.23 12.69
C HIS A 11 0.77 3.57 12.02
N PHE A 12 0.11 4.63 12.48
CA PHE A 12 0.41 6.01 12.10
C PHE A 12 0.84 6.79 13.35
N TRP A 13 1.91 7.59 13.25
CA TRP A 13 2.40 8.42 14.35
C TRP A 13 1.79 9.83 14.31
N CYS A 14 1.22 10.24 15.43
CA CYS A 14 0.59 11.54 15.65
C CYS A 14 1.56 12.46 16.40
N ALA A 15 1.78 13.66 15.87
CA ALA A 15 2.63 14.68 16.51
C ALA A 15 2.06 15.16 17.85
N GLU A 16 0.74 15.27 17.95
CA GLU A 16 0.03 15.64 19.18
C GLU A 16 -0.66 14.42 19.82
N SER A 17 -0.70 14.41 21.16
CA SER A 17 -1.26 13.29 21.92
C SER A 17 -2.79 13.39 22.05
N HIS A 18 -3.52 12.30 21.81
CA HIS A 18 -4.97 12.21 21.98
C HIS A 18 -5.38 11.30 23.17
N ARG A 19 -6.62 11.47 23.65
CA ARG A 19 -7.23 10.72 24.77
C ARG A 19 -8.38 9.79 24.33
N LEU A 20 -8.31 9.28 23.11
CA LEU A 20 -9.40 8.51 22.49
C LEU A 20 -9.40 7.02 22.89
N PHE A 21 -8.29 6.51 23.45
CA PHE A 21 -8.22 5.13 23.93
C PHE A 21 -8.71 5.00 25.38
N PRO A 22 -9.13 3.79 25.81
CA PRO A 22 -9.43 3.53 27.21
C PRO A 22 -8.21 3.76 28.12
N GLU A 23 -8.45 4.22 29.37
CA GLU A 23 -7.39 4.51 30.35
C GLU A 23 -6.43 3.34 30.61
N ALA A 24 -6.92 2.10 30.53
CA ALA A 24 -6.10 0.91 30.67
C ALA A 24 -4.96 0.85 29.64
N VAL A 25 -5.19 1.30 28.41
CA VAL A 25 -4.18 1.30 27.33
C VAL A 25 -3.04 2.26 27.66
N TYR A 26 -3.35 3.46 28.18
CA TYR A 26 -2.32 4.44 28.54
C TYR A 26 -1.43 4.00 29.71
N ARG A 27 -1.94 3.14 30.61
CA ARG A 27 -1.16 2.58 31.71
C ARG A 27 -0.08 1.62 31.23
N GLU A 28 -0.38 0.84 30.20
CA GLU A 28 0.54 -0.15 29.63
C GLU A 28 1.44 0.45 28.55
N ALA A 29 0.91 1.41 27.78
CA ALA A 29 1.60 2.08 26.68
C ALA A 29 1.40 3.60 26.76
N ARG A 30 2.27 4.28 27.52
CA ARG A 30 2.20 5.73 27.72
C ARG A 30 2.17 6.56 26.42
N LEU A 31 2.83 6.07 25.37
CA LEU A 31 2.90 6.73 24.06
C LEU A 31 1.74 6.38 23.13
N ALA A 32 0.77 5.55 23.55
CA ALA A 32 -0.36 5.19 22.71
C ALA A 32 -1.12 6.42 22.22
N GLY A 33 -1.19 7.50 23.01
CA GLY A 33 -1.84 8.74 22.59
C GLY A 33 -1.16 9.43 21.41
N ASN A 34 0.06 9.03 21.03
CA ASN A 34 0.78 9.54 19.88
C ASN A 34 0.68 8.60 18.67
N THR A 35 -0.20 7.61 18.68
CA THR A 35 -0.29 6.62 17.60
C THR A 35 -1.72 6.22 17.30
N VAL A 36 -2.06 6.11 16.02
CA VAL A 36 -3.22 5.33 15.56
C VAL A 36 -2.74 3.92 15.26
N ILE A 37 -3.41 2.93 15.85
CA ILE A 37 -3.04 1.53 15.79
C ILE A 37 -4.18 0.78 15.10
N TYR A 38 -3.87 -0.18 14.24
CA TYR A 38 -4.86 -1.11 13.70
C TYR A 38 -5.16 -2.21 14.72
N ASP A 39 -6.41 -2.66 14.77
CA ASP A 39 -6.87 -3.72 15.66
C ASP A 39 -6.09 -5.02 15.45
N GLU A 40 -5.82 -5.34 14.18
CA GLU A 40 -4.95 -6.43 13.76
C GLU A 40 -3.79 -5.89 12.90
N PRO A 41 -2.56 -6.44 13.01
CA PRO A 41 -1.44 -6.03 12.16
C PRO A 41 -1.74 -6.26 10.68
N VAL A 42 -2.07 -5.20 9.94
CA VAL A 42 -2.29 -5.26 8.50
C VAL A 42 -0.96 -5.52 7.79
N HIS A 43 -0.85 -6.65 7.08
CA HIS A 43 0.35 -7.04 6.35
C HIS A 43 0.02 -7.77 5.05
N ALA A 44 0.99 -7.83 4.14
CA ALA A 44 0.88 -8.57 2.90
C ALA A 44 1.65 -9.89 2.99
N VAL A 45 1.12 -10.92 2.36
CA VAL A 45 1.85 -12.15 2.05
C VAL A 45 2.29 -12.10 0.60
N ILE A 46 3.60 -12.09 0.36
CA ILE A 46 4.18 -12.11 -0.99
C ILE A 46 4.57 -13.54 -1.36
N THR A 47 3.94 -14.08 -2.38
CA THR A 47 4.22 -15.40 -2.95
C THR A 47 4.87 -15.25 -4.31
N LEU A 48 6.05 -15.86 -4.47
CA LEU A 48 6.78 -15.97 -5.73
C LEU A 48 6.71 -17.41 -6.23
N GLN A 49 6.16 -17.62 -7.42
CA GLN A 49 6.08 -18.94 -8.03
C GLN A 49 7.13 -19.11 -9.12
N SER A 50 7.57 -20.36 -9.33
CA SER A 50 8.59 -20.71 -10.33
C SER A 50 8.17 -20.42 -11.77
N ASP A 51 6.88 -20.29 -12.03
CA ASP A 51 6.32 -19.96 -13.35
C ASP A 51 6.25 -18.45 -13.61
N GLY A 52 6.86 -17.64 -12.74
CA GLY A 52 6.92 -16.18 -12.86
C GLY A 52 5.66 -15.47 -12.36
N LEU A 53 4.74 -16.16 -11.69
CA LEU A 53 3.65 -15.49 -10.98
C LEU A 53 4.16 -14.86 -9.68
N ILE A 54 3.86 -13.58 -9.49
CA ILE A 54 4.00 -12.86 -8.23
C ILE A 54 2.59 -12.57 -7.72
N GLU A 55 2.30 -13.01 -6.52
CA GLU A 55 1.05 -12.72 -5.82
C GLU A 55 1.36 -11.99 -4.52
N ILE A 56 0.67 -10.88 -4.31
CA ILE A 56 0.72 -10.10 -3.08
C ILE A 56 -0.71 -10.12 -2.56
N ALA A 57 -0.93 -10.93 -1.53
CA ALA A 57 -2.20 -10.99 -0.83
C ALA A 57 -2.13 -10.00 0.32
N GLY A 58 -2.76 -8.84 0.12
CA GLY A 58 -2.98 -7.86 1.17
C GLY A 58 -4.08 -8.29 2.12
N MET A 59 -4.31 -7.49 3.15
CA MET A 59 -5.28 -7.77 4.21
C MET A 59 -6.08 -6.51 4.52
N SER A 60 -7.33 -6.69 4.94
CA SER A 60 -8.16 -5.62 5.50
C SER A 60 -8.31 -5.84 6.99
N GLY A 61 -8.23 -4.77 7.75
CA GLY A 61 -8.46 -4.74 9.19
C GLY A 61 -9.34 -3.57 9.59
N SER A 62 -9.28 -3.24 10.87
CA SER A 62 -10.03 -2.15 11.50
C SER A 62 -9.08 -1.25 12.28
N MET A 63 -9.49 0.01 12.49
CA MET A 63 -8.78 0.87 13.44
C MET A 63 -9.09 0.40 14.86
N MET A 64 -8.08 0.37 15.73
CA MET A 64 -8.28 0.01 17.13
C MET A 64 -9.22 1.03 17.79
N PHE A 65 -10.30 0.55 18.40
CA PHE A 65 -11.37 1.37 19.00
C PHE A 65 -12.04 2.37 18.03
N ASP A 66 -12.05 2.08 16.73
CA ASP A 66 -12.60 2.94 15.67
C ASP A 66 -11.98 4.36 15.63
N VAL A 67 -10.78 4.52 16.18
CA VAL A 67 -10.09 5.82 16.21
C VAL A 67 -9.51 6.13 14.82
N THR A 68 -10.02 7.18 14.18
CA THR A 68 -9.56 7.59 12.85
C THR A 68 -8.61 8.80 12.91
N PRO A 69 -7.77 9.02 11.87
CA PRO A 69 -6.92 10.21 11.76
C PRO A 69 -7.65 11.55 11.96
N GLU A 70 -8.87 11.66 11.44
CA GLU A 70 -9.66 12.89 11.45
C GLU A 70 -10.10 13.28 12.87
N MET A 71 -10.26 12.31 13.78
CA MET A 71 -10.73 12.55 15.16
C MET A 71 -9.76 13.40 16.00
N PHE A 72 -8.52 13.54 15.56
CA PHE A 72 -7.50 14.38 16.21
C PHE A 72 -6.84 15.38 15.24
N GLY A 73 -7.51 15.67 14.12
CA GLY A 73 -7.10 16.71 13.17
C GLY A 73 -5.98 16.31 12.21
N ALA A 74 -5.64 15.02 12.09
CA ALA A 74 -4.72 14.56 11.05
C ALA A 74 -5.43 14.43 9.70
N PRO A 75 -4.69 14.59 8.58
CA PRO A 75 -5.24 14.38 7.25
C PRO A 75 -5.76 12.95 7.08
N ARG A 76 -6.89 12.80 6.38
CA ARG A 76 -7.44 11.50 5.95
C ARG A 76 -6.59 10.83 4.88
N VAL A 77 -5.71 11.58 4.22
CA VAL A 77 -4.89 11.10 3.12
C VAL A 77 -3.40 11.19 3.45
N ASP A 78 -2.62 10.29 2.86
CA ASP A 78 -1.16 10.35 2.88
C ASP A 78 -0.64 11.49 1.96
N PRO A 79 0.69 11.74 1.93
CA PRO A 79 1.27 12.77 1.07
C PRO A 79 1.04 12.58 -0.44
N ASP A 80 0.71 11.36 -0.88
CA ASP A 80 0.40 11.02 -2.27
C ASP A 80 -1.10 11.12 -2.59
N GLY A 81 -1.92 11.52 -1.62
CA GLY A 81 -3.37 11.70 -1.75
C GLY A 81 -4.18 10.41 -1.63
N ARG A 82 -3.57 9.31 -1.13
CA ARG A 82 -4.27 8.04 -0.89
C ARG A 82 -4.95 8.08 0.47
N GLU A 83 -6.17 7.56 0.56
CA GLU A 83 -6.84 7.44 1.87
C GLU A 83 -6.02 6.57 2.83
N ILE A 84 -5.88 7.03 4.08
CA ILE A 84 -5.33 6.25 5.17
C ILE A 84 -6.41 5.27 5.61
N THR A 85 -6.27 4.02 5.19
CA THR A 85 -7.17 2.94 5.57
C THR A 85 -6.44 1.86 6.35
N ALA A 86 -7.22 0.93 6.92
CA ALA A 86 -6.72 -0.30 7.52
C ALA A 86 -6.58 -1.40 6.48
N ASP A 87 -6.19 -1.06 5.25
CA ASP A 87 -6.07 -2.00 4.15
C ASP A 87 -4.65 -2.03 3.60
N CYS A 88 -4.15 -3.24 3.39
CA CYS A 88 -3.01 -3.49 2.54
C CYS A 88 -3.51 -3.98 1.18
N SER A 89 -3.01 -3.37 0.12
CA SER A 89 -3.43 -3.67 -1.25
C SER A 89 -2.97 -5.06 -1.68
N SER A 90 -3.83 -5.74 -2.45
CA SER A 90 -3.50 -6.99 -3.12
C SER A 90 -3.12 -6.74 -4.58
N VAL A 91 -2.15 -7.48 -5.10
CA VAL A 91 -1.81 -7.45 -6.52
C VAL A 91 -1.39 -8.82 -7.03
N ARG A 92 -1.72 -9.10 -8.30
CA ARG A 92 -1.28 -10.31 -9.00
C ARG A 92 -0.59 -9.91 -10.30
N LEU A 93 0.68 -10.27 -10.43
CA LEU A 93 1.54 -9.89 -11.54
C LEU A 93 2.12 -11.15 -12.20
N ARG A 94 2.12 -11.20 -13.53
CA ARG A 94 2.78 -12.25 -14.30
C ARG A 94 4.05 -11.69 -14.92
N LEU A 95 5.20 -12.24 -14.55
CA LEU A 95 6.45 -11.95 -15.23
C LEU A 95 6.48 -12.72 -16.54
N GLU A 96 6.42 -11.99 -17.66
CA GLU A 96 6.68 -12.57 -18.97
C GLU A 96 8.18 -12.84 -19.13
N PRO A 97 8.58 -13.97 -19.75
CA PRO A 97 9.97 -14.23 -20.07
C PRO A 97 10.57 -13.06 -20.85
N PHE A 98 11.74 -12.59 -20.43
CA PHE A 98 12.39 -11.40 -20.97
C PHE A 98 12.52 -11.42 -22.51
N ALA A 99 12.75 -12.60 -23.10
CA ALA A 99 12.83 -12.79 -24.54
C ALA A 99 11.49 -12.56 -25.28
N ALA A 100 10.37 -12.97 -24.69
CA ALA A 100 9.04 -12.77 -25.24
C ALA A 100 8.64 -11.28 -25.15
N ASN A 101 8.99 -10.63 -24.05
CA ASN A 101 8.70 -9.22 -23.82
C ASN A 101 9.49 -8.31 -24.77
N ARG A 102 10.77 -8.61 -25.06
CA ARG A 102 11.57 -7.86 -26.07
C ARG A 102 10.95 -7.86 -27.46
N ARG A 103 10.35 -8.97 -27.90
CA ARG A 103 9.71 -9.05 -29.23
C ARG A 103 8.46 -8.17 -29.29
N LYS A 104 7.61 -8.22 -28.26
CA LYS A 104 6.40 -7.39 -28.16
C LYS A 104 6.74 -5.90 -28.11
N VAL A 105 7.72 -5.51 -27.29
CA VAL A 105 8.17 -4.10 -27.19
C VAL A 105 8.76 -3.61 -28.52
N ARG A 106 9.60 -4.42 -29.20
CA ARG A 106 10.12 -4.06 -30.52
C ARG A 106 9.03 -3.97 -31.59
N ALA A 107 8.06 -4.88 -31.58
CA ALA A 107 6.94 -4.85 -32.51
C ALA A 107 6.06 -3.60 -32.29
N ALA A 108 5.75 -3.25 -31.04
CA ALA A 108 4.99 -2.04 -30.71
C ALA A 108 5.75 -0.76 -31.11
N ALA A 109 7.07 -0.70 -30.87
CA ALA A 109 7.90 0.42 -31.29
C ALA A 109 7.95 0.57 -32.83
N ALA A 110 8.02 -0.54 -33.57
CA ALA A 110 7.99 -0.54 -35.03
C ALA A 110 6.65 -0.02 -35.58
N VAL A 111 5.53 -0.43 -34.99
CA VAL A 111 4.19 0.04 -35.37
C VAL A 111 4.01 1.55 -35.11
N SER A 112 4.50 2.05 -33.98
CA SER A 112 4.51 3.50 -33.69
C SER A 112 5.38 4.30 -34.67
N SER A 113 6.51 3.74 -35.12
CA SER A 113 7.36 4.41 -36.13
C SER A 113 6.75 4.43 -37.53
N SER A 114 5.94 3.43 -37.90
CA SER A 114 5.25 3.39 -39.20
C SER A 114 4.02 4.31 -39.29
N ALA A 115 3.48 4.75 -38.14
CA ALA A 115 2.37 5.70 -38.09
C ALA A 115 2.82 7.17 -38.23
N LEU A 116 4.13 7.43 -38.30
CA LEU A 116 4.74 8.77 -38.33
C LEU A 116 5.44 9.10 -39.65
N SER A 117 5.29 8.29 -40.70
CA SER A 117 5.73 8.65 -42.06
C SER A 117 4.57 9.33 -42.80
N PRO A 118 4.62 10.65 -43.07
CA PRO A 118 3.69 11.28 -43.99
C PRO A 118 4.06 10.85 -45.42
N ALA A 119 3.03 10.52 -46.21
CA ALA A 119 3.13 10.40 -47.66
C ALA A 119 3.27 11.77 -48.32
#